data_AF-A0A969ATL3-F1
#
_entry.id   AF-A0A969ATL3-F1
#
_cell.length_a   1.000
_cell.length_b   1.000
_cell.length_c   1.000
_cell.angle_alpha   90.00
_cell.angle_beta   90.00
_cell.angle_gamma   90.00
#
_symmetry.space_group_name_H-M   'P 1'
#
loop_
_entity.id
_entity.type
_entity.pdbx_description
1 polymer ?
#
loop_
_entity_poly.entity_id
_entity_poly.type
_entity_poly.pdbx_seq_one_letter_code
_entity_poly.pdbx_strand_id
1 'polypeptide(L)'
;MKALALIFLFLSLQMSSKEKTRQLQYNGATVMTTFGIDSRFLGKYTGSKKGYLQLNENGEGTYRYDYPGISPECKGENIDFKWGFILDDNGEIVRFKRDYGYSYPVIYNCTSENTFQGCTKNTMVDYVLEYDNGTITISSSDDWVKHQQ
;
A
#
# COMPACT_ATOMS: atom_id res chain seq x y z
N MET A 1 3.30 46.66 27.33
CA MET A 1 3.19 46.16 25.94
C MET A 1 4.27 45.10 25.63
N LYS A 2 4.37 44.02 26.43
CA LYS A 2 5.35 42.93 26.18
C LYS A 2 4.75 41.51 26.32
N ALA A 3 3.51 41.40 26.80
CA ALA A 3 2.84 40.13 27.03
C ALA A 3 2.04 39.61 25.82
N LEU A 4 1.83 40.43 24.77
CA LEU A 4 0.98 40.06 23.63
C LEU A 4 1.71 39.24 22.54
N ALA A 5 3.05 39.27 22.52
CA ALA A 5 3.84 38.60 21.49
C ALA A 5 4.05 37.10 21.74
N LEU A 6 3.81 36.60 22.96
CA LEU A 6 4.05 35.20 23.31
C LEU A 6 2.89 34.26 22.92
N ILE A 7 1.69 34.80 22.70
CA ILE A 7 0.50 33.99 22.36
C ILE A 7 0.49 33.62 20.86
N PHE A 8 1.17 34.39 20.00
CA PHE A 8 1.22 34.12 18.57
C PHE A 8 2.19 32.98 18.18
N LEU A 9 3.11 32.60 19.07
CA LEU A 9 4.10 31.54 18.79
C LEU A 9 3.58 30.12 19.08
N PHE A 10 2.47 29.98 19.80
CA PHE A 10 1.86 28.67 20.10
C PHE A 10 0.82 28.22 19.08
N LEU A 11 0.41 29.10 18.15
CA LEU A 11 -0.66 28.83 17.19
C LEU A 11 -0.17 28.28 15.85
N SER A 12 1.14 28.26 15.59
CA SER A 12 1.73 27.77 14.34
C SER A 12 2.10 26.29 14.34
N LEU A 13 1.90 25.57 15.45
CA LEU A 13 2.18 24.14 15.57
C LEU A 13 0.98 23.23 15.29
N GLN A 14 -0.12 23.78 14.77
CA GLN A 14 -1.06 22.96 14.00
C GLN A 14 -0.45 22.63 12.63
N MET A 15 0.71 21.97 12.64
CA MET A 15 1.15 21.20 11.49
C MET A 15 0.03 20.20 11.25
N SER A 16 -0.76 20.50 10.21
CA SER A 16 -1.64 19.57 9.54
C SER A 16 -0.82 18.33 9.24
N SER A 17 -0.83 17.37 10.15
CA SER A 17 -0.35 16.03 9.87
C SER A 17 -1.27 15.58 8.75
N LYS A 18 -0.75 15.59 7.52
CA LYS A 18 -1.48 15.15 6.34
C LYS A 18 -1.99 13.76 6.69
N GLU A 19 -3.28 13.66 6.93
CA GLU A 19 -3.89 12.44 7.45
C GLU A 19 -3.49 11.33 6.48
N LYS A 20 -2.66 10.38 6.95
CA LYS A 20 -2.18 9.29 6.09
C LYS A 20 -3.24 8.20 5.95
N THR A 21 -4.50 8.54 6.19
CA THR A 21 -5.69 7.71 6.04
C THR A 21 -6.38 8.03 4.72
N ARG A 22 -7.12 7.08 4.16
CA ARG A 22 -7.99 7.27 3.00
C ARG A 22 -9.04 6.17 2.90
N GLN A 23 -10.13 6.48 2.22
CA GLN A 23 -11.12 5.49 1.83
C GLN A 23 -10.75 4.89 0.47
N LEU A 24 -10.75 3.56 0.39
CA LEU A 24 -10.59 2.81 -0.86
C LEU A 24 -11.83 1.93 -1.09
N GLN A 25 -12.12 1.64 -2.36
CA GLN A 25 -13.22 0.73 -2.72
C GLN A 25 -12.72 -0.70 -2.81
N TYR A 26 -13.48 -1.66 -2.30
CA TYR A 26 -13.25 -3.10 -2.49
C TYR A 26 -14.57 -3.85 -2.47
N ASN A 27 -14.85 -4.64 -3.51
CA ASN A 27 -16.11 -5.39 -3.67
C ASN A 27 -17.39 -4.57 -3.45
N GLY A 28 -17.40 -3.31 -3.87
CA GLY A 28 -18.54 -2.39 -3.70
C GLY A 28 -18.69 -1.79 -2.31
N ALA A 29 -17.77 -2.09 -1.38
CA ALA A 29 -17.70 -1.49 -0.06
C ALA A 29 -16.58 -0.44 0.03
N THR A 30 -16.84 0.62 0.77
CA THR A 30 -15.83 1.61 1.17
C THR A 30 -15.08 1.08 2.40
N VAL A 31 -13.76 0.95 2.29
CA VAL A 31 -12.89 0.48 3.37
C VAL A 31 -11.98 1.61 3.81
N MET A 32 -11.88 1.84 5.13
CA MET A 32 -10.92 2.78 5.67
C MET A 32 -9.52 2.16 5.67
N THR A 33 -8.54 2.91 5.17
CA THR A 33 -7.17 2.43 5.03
C THR A 33 -6.15 3.47 5.46
N THR A 34 -4.93 3.04 5.74
CA THR A 34 -3.78 3.91 5.99
C THR A 34 -2.59 3.57 5.08
N PHE A 35 -1.90 4.60 4.62
CA PHE A 35 -0.57 4.51 4.01
C PHE A 35 0.51 5.10 4.94
N GLY A 36 0.11 5.47 6.17
CA GLY A 36 1.00 5.93 7.24
C GLY A 36 1.58 4.77 8.00
N ILE A 37 2.62 4.18 7.43
CA ILE A 37 3.25 2.97 7.95
C ILE A 37 4.75 3.13 8.13
N ASP A 38 5.35 2.16 8.83
CA ASP A 38 6.79 2.05 8.94
C ASP A 38 7.44 1.94 7.55
N SER A 39 8.55 2.67 7.35
CA SER A 39 9.27 2.74 6.07
C SER A 39 9.79 1.38 5.61
N ARG A 40 9.95 0.41 6.52
CA ARG A 40 10.33 -0.97 6.19
C ARG A 40 9.33 -1.68 5.28
N PHE A 41 8.09 -1.24 5.20
CA PHE A 41 7.08 -1.78 4.27
C PHE A 41 7.05 -1.05 2.91
N LEU A 42 7.73 0.09 2.78
CA LEU A 42 7.77 0.86 1.53
C LEU A 42 8.86 0.35 0.58
N GLY A 43 8.81 0.74 -0.69
CA GLY A 43 9.81 0.42 -1.69
C GLY A 43 9.36 -0.68 -2.66
N LYS A 44 10.33 -1.25 -3.37
CA LYS A 44 10.11 -2.17 -4.49
C LYS A 44 10.26 -3.63 -4.06
N TYR A 45 9.27 -4.42 -4.39
CA TYR A 45 9.21 -5.87 -4.25
C TYR A 45 9.30 -6.46 -5.66
N THR A 46 10.17 -7.42 -5.89
CA THR A 46 10.41 -8.01 -7.21
C THR A 46 10.04 -9.47 -7.24
N GLY A 47 9.55 -9.92 -8.39
CA GLY A 47 9.21 -11.31 -8.62
C GLY A 47 10.42 -12.10 -9.09
N SER A 48 10.16 -13.32 -9.54
CA SER A 48 11.17 -14.22 -10.08
C SER A 48 11.78 -13.75 -11.41
N LYS A 49 11.06 -12.95 -12.19
CA LYS A 49 11.50 -12.45 -13.50
C LYS A 49 11.65 -10.92 -13.52
N LYS A 50 10.71 -10.22 -14.16
CA LYS A 50 10.76 -8.78 -14.43
C LYS A 50 9.59 -8.03 -13.77
N GLY A 51 8.66 -8.75 -13.17
CA GLY A 51 7.54 -8.20 -12.46
C GLY A 51 7.99 -7.53 -11.16
N TYR A 52 7.20 -6.55 -10.73
CA TYR A 52 7.42 -5.89 -9.46
C TYR A 52 6.14 -5.25 -8.93
N LEU A 53 6.16 -5.00 -7.63
CA LEU A 53 5.21 -4.15 -6.93
C LEU A 53 6.00 -3.09 -6.17
N GLN A 54 5.64 -1.83 -6.31
CA GLN A 54 6.28 -0.72 -5.60
C GLN A 54 5.26 0.04 -4.77
N LEU A 55 5.56 0.25 -3.49
CA LEU A 55 4.77 1.04 -2.55
C LEU A 55 5.50 2.35 -2.23
N ASN A 56 4.93 3.49 -2.61
CA ASN A 56 5.49 4.81 -2.34
C ASN A 56 4.90 5.41 -1.06
N GLU A 57 5.67 6.26 -0.39
CA GLU A 57 5.27 6.89 0.89
C GLU A 57 4.01 7.78 0.79
N ASN A 58 3.67 8.24 -0.41
CA ASN A 58 2.48 9.06 -0.66
C ASN A 58 1.18 8.23 -0.79
N GLY A 59 1.24 6.90 -0.60
CA GLY A 59 0.12 5.98 -0.75
C GLY A 59 -0.25 5.69 -2.20
N GLU A 60 0.64 5.98 -3.14
CA GLU A 60 0.57 5.52 -4.52
C GLU A 60 1.56 4.37 -4.73
N GLY A 61 1.38 3.61 -5.79
CA GLY A 61 2.25 2.50 -6.13
C GLY A 61 2.12 2.12 -7.59
N THR A 62 3.04 1.24 -8.02
CA THR A 62 3.08 0.72 -9.37
C THR A 62 3.26 -0.79 -9.34
N TYR A 63 2.46 -1.49 -10.13
CA TYR A 63 2.48 -2.95 -10.27
C TYR A 63 2.82 -3.30 -11.71
N ARG A 64 3.64 -4.33 -11.88
CA ARG A 64 3.95 -4.94 -13.18
C ARG A 64 3.97 -6.45 -13.02
N TYR A 65 3.18 -7.14 -13.83
CA TYR A 65 3.12 -8.61 -13.85
C TYR A 65 4.48 -9.24 -14.15
N ASP A 66 4.78 -10.37 -13.50
CA ASP A 66 5.99 -11.16 -13.77
C ASP A 66 5.90 -11.89 -15.11
N TYR A 67 4.66 -12.27 -15.46
CA TYR A 67 4.26 -12.75 -16.77
C TYR A 67 3.10 -11.88 -17.26
N PRO A 68 3.27 -11.10 -18.34
CA PRO A 68 2.10 -10.52 -19.01
C PRO A 68 1.24 -11.70 -19.45
N GLY A 69 0.08 -11.88 -18.81
CA GLY A 69 -0.85 -12.95 -19.16
C GLY A 69 -1.20 -12.89 -20.64
N ILE A 70 -1.62 -14.04 -21.18
CA ILE A 70 -1.89 -14.34 -22.59
C ILE A 70 -2.98 -13.43 -23.23
N SER A 71 -3.56 -12.48 -22.48
CA SER A 71 -4.55 -11.56 -23.01
C SER A 71 -3.89 -10.45 -23.83
N PRO A 72 -4.11 -10.38 -25.16
CA PRO A 72 -3.56 -9.31 -26.01
C PRO A 72 -4.08 -7.92 -25.62
N GLU A 73 -5.16 -7.84 -24.84
CA GLU A 73 -5.75 -6.59 -24.36
C GLU A 73 -4.98 -5.99 -23.19
N CYS A 74 -4.20 -6.80 -22.46
CA CYS A 74 -3.45 -6.36 -21.30
C CYS A 74 -1.98 -6.24 -21.68
N LYS A 75 -1.53 -5.03 -22.03
CA LYS A 75 -0.24 -4.76 -22.69
C LYS A 75 1.03 -5.07 -21.89
N GLY A 76 0.92 -5.75 -20.73
CA GLY A 76 2.08 -6.01 -19.85
C GLY A 76 2.74 -4.74 -19.33
N GLU A 77 2.01 -3.63 -19.41
CA GLU A 77 2.41 -2.30 -18.97
C GLU A 77 2.22 -2.15 -17.47
N ASN A 78 2.71 -1.03 -16.94
CA ASN A 78 2.54 -0.70 -15.53
C ASN A 78 1.07 -0.42 -15.22
N ILE A 79 0.66 -0.87 -14.02
CA ILE A 79 -0.61 -0.53 -13.39
C ILE A 79 -0.28 0.42 -12.25
N ASP A 80 -0.72 1.66 -12.36
CA ASP A 80 -0.60 2.62 -11.27
C ASP A 80 -1.82 2.51 -10.37
N PHE A 81 -1.60 2.58 -9.06
CA PHE A 81 -2.65 2.39 -8.08
C PHE A 81 -2.45 3.25 -6.83
N LYS A 82 -3.55 3.46 -6.11
CA LYS A 82 -3.55 3.89 -4.71
C LYS A 82 -3.61 2.66 -3.81
N TRP A 83 -2.96 2.74 -2.66
CA TRP A 83 -2.94 1.64 -1.70
C TRP A 83 -3.09 2.09 -0.26
N GLY A 84 -3.42 1.13 0.61
CA GLY A 84 -3.40 1.29 2.06
C GLY A 84 -3.67 -0.02 2.78
N PHE A 85 -3.14 -0.16 4.00
CA PHE A 85 -3.54 -1.23 4.92
C PHE A 85 -4.91 -0.93 5.51
N ILE A 86 -5.69 -1.97 5.73
CA ILE A 86 -7.03 -1.85 6.30
C ILE A 86 -6.95 -1.42 7.77
N LEU A 87 -7.79 -0.46 8.14
CA LEU A 87 -8.02 -0.08 9.54
C LEU A 87 -9.26 -0.77 10.10
N ASP A 88 -9.23 -1.16 11.37
CA ASP A 88 -10.41 -1.59 12.10
C ASP A 88 -11.23 -0.39 12.62
N ASP A 89 -12.31 -0.67 13.36
CA ASP A 89 -13.19 0.37 13.92
C ASP A 89 -12.52 1.24 14.99
N ASN A 90 -11.35 0.82 15.51
CA ASN A 90 -10.54 1.59 16.47
C ASN A 90 -9.46 2.42 15.76
N GLY A 91 -9.35 2.33 14.43
CA GLY A 91 -8.28 2.98 13.66
C GLY A 91 -6.94 2.24 13.71
N GLU A 92 -6.92 1.00 14.19
CA GLU A 92 -5.72 0.17 14.24
C GLU A 92 -5.53 -0.61 12.94
N ILE A 93 -4.28 -0.84 12.54
CA ILE A 93 -3.99 -1.64 11.34
C ILE A 93 -4.41 -3.09 11.59
N VAL A 94 -5.33 -3.59 10.76
CA VAL A 94 -5.71 -5.00 10.76
C VAL A 94 -4.48 -5.85 10.44
N ARG A 95 -4.22 -6.85 11.28
CA ARG A 95 -3.16 -7.84 11.06
C ARG A 95 -3.50 -9.16 11.72
N PHE A 96 -2.94 -10.24 11.21
CA PHE A 96 -3.15 -11.59 11.74
C PHE A 96 -1.80 -12.19 12.14
N LYS A 97 -1.71 -12.75 13.36
CA LYS A 97 -0.54 -13.54 13.78
C LYS A 97 -0.53 -14.87 13.04
N ARG A 98 0.65 -15.28 12.58
CA ARG A 98 0.95 -16.56 11.92
C ARG A 98 2.11 -17.23 12.65
N ASP A 99 2.32 -18.52 12.40
CA ASP A 99 3.43 -19.29 12.98
C ASP A 99 4.82 -18.75 12.58
N TYR A 100 4.88 -18.02 11.46
CA TYR A 100 6.10 -17.45 10.89
C TYR A 100 6.21 -15.93 11.01
N GLY A 101 5.23 -15.25 11.64
CA GLY A 101 5.21 -13.79 11.68
C GLY A 101 3.82 -13.16 11.72
N TYR A 102 3.61 -12.10 10.94
CA TYR A 102 2.33 -11.41 10.78
C TYR A 102 1.95 -11.26 9.30
N SER A 103 0.65 -11.25 9.02
CA SER A 103 0.10 -10.93 7.71
C SER A 103 -0.83 -9.71 7.79
N TYR A 104 -0.60 -8.73 6.92
CA TYR A 104 -1.30 -7.46 6.88
C TYR A 104 -2.08 -7.36 5.55
N PRO A 105 -3.43 -7.39 5.57
CA PRO A 105 -4.22 -7.19 4.36
C PRO A 105 -4.05 -5.77 3.83
N VAL A 106 -3.73 -5.66 2.54
CA VAL A 106 -3.53 -4.41 1.84
C VAL A 106 -4.45 -4.33 0.63
N ILE A 107 -5.12 -3.19 0.45
CA ILE A 107 -5.99 -2.92 -0.70
C ILE A 107 -5.22 -2.09 -1.71
N TYR A 108 -5.38 -2.45 -2.98
CA TYR A 108 -4.94 -1.68 -4.14
C TYR A 108 -6.14 -1.25 -4.95
N ASN A 109 -6.12 -0.01 -5.45
CA ASN A 109 -7.14 0.50 -6.36
C ASN A 109 -6.47 1.24 -7.53
N CYS A 110 -6.66 0.72 -8.74
CA CYS A 110 -6.08 1.27 -9.97
C CYS A 110 -6.45 2.74 -10.18
N THR A 111 -5.49 3.50 -10.68
CA THR A 111 -5.64 4.87 -11.16
C THR A 111 -5.26 5.02 -12.63
N SER A 112 -4.59 4.02 -13.21
CA SER A 112 -4.31 3.92 -14.64
C SER A 112 -5.46 3.27 -15.43
N GLU A 113 -5.38 3.32 -16.76
CA GLU A 113 -6.25 2.57 -17.66
C GLU A 113 -6.05 1.04 -17.55
N ASN A 114 -4.80 0.60 -17.29
CA ASN A 114 -4.49 -0.80 -17.03
C ASN A 114 -5.00 -1.21 -15.65
N THR A 115 -5.54 -2.43 -15.53
CA THR A 115 -6.14 -2.93 -14.29
C THR A 115 -5.68 -4.36 -13.96
N PHE A 116 -5.99 -4.82 -12.74
CA PHE A 116 -5.52 -6.12 -12.25
C PHE A 116 -6.26 -7.31 -12.88
N GLN A 117 -5.70 -8.51 -12.68
CA GLN A 117 -6.24 -9.82 -13.07
C GLN A 117 -6.68 -9.86 -14.54
N GLY A 118 -5.72 -9.64 -15.45
CA GLY A 118 -5.98 -9.63 -16.89
C GLY A 118 -6.82 -8.42 -17.32
N CYS A 119 -6.60 -7.26 -16.70
CA CYS A 119 -7.29 -6.02 -17.04
C CYS A 119 -8.82 -6.05 -16.77
N THR A 120 -9.28 -6.85 -15.79
CA THR A 120 -10.71 -6.99 -15.43
C THR A 120 -11.08 -6.43 -14.06
N LYS A 121 -10.09 -6.14 -13.21
CA LYS A 121 -10.32 -5.73 -11.82
C LYS A 121 -9.62 -4.42 -11.49
N ASN A 122 -10.42 -3.40 -11.16
CA ASN A 122 -9.90 -2.11 -10.67
C ASN A 122 -9.34 -2.17 -9.24
N THR A 123 -9.60 -3.25 -8.52
CA THR A 123 -9.22 -3.40 -7.12
C THR A 123 -8.68 -4.79 -6.87
N MET A 124 -7.73 -4.89 -5.94
CA MET A 124 -7.12 -6.15 -5.53
C MET A 124 -6.81 -6.09 -4.03
N VAL A 125 -6.86 -7.25 -3.37
CA VAL A 125 -6.39 -7.42 -2.00
C VAL A 125 -5.30 -8.46 -2.02
N ASP A 126 -4.17 -8.12 -1.43
CA ASP A 126 -3.05 -9.01 -1.16
C ASP A 126 -2.70 -8.95 0.33
N TYR A 127 -1.65 -9.67 0.72
CA TYR A 127 -1.12 -9.65 2.07
C TYR A 127 0.36 -9.29 2.06
N VAL A 128 0.73 -8.24 2.80
CA VAL A 128 2.12 -8.01 3.15
C VAL A 128 2.46 -8.94 4.32
N LEU A 129 3.50 -9.75 4.18
CA LEU A 129 3.95 -10.69 5.20
C LEU A 129 5.20 -10.13 5.86
N GLU A 130 5.19 -10.05 7.19
CA GLU A 130 6.36 -9.74 8.01
C GLU A 130 6.76 -11.01 8.74
N TYR A 131 7.90 -11.59 8.39
CA TYR A 131 8.42 -12.78 9.05
C TYR A 131 9.09 -12.43 10.38
N ASP A 132 9.16 -13.38 11.31
CA ASP A 132 9.79 -13.18 12.63
C ASP A 132 11.29 -12.82 12.52
N ASN A 133 11.95 -13.15 11.41
CA ASN A 133 13.32 -12.75 11.11
C ASN A 133 13.45 -11.31 10.55
N GLY A 134 12.35 -10.57 10.46
CA GLY A 134 12.28 -9.21 9.92
C GLY A 134 12.13 -9.09 8.41
N THR A 135 12.18 -10.20 7.66
CA THR A 135 11.96 -10.24 6.21
C THR A 135 10.54 -9.82 5.88
N ILE A 136 10.37 -9.07 4.78
CA ILE A 136 9.04 -8.63 4.32
C ILE A 136 8.83 -9.08 2.88
N THR A 137 7.69 -9.71 2.62
CA THR A 137 7.26 -10.13 1.28
C THR A 137 5.81 -9.71 1.03
N ILE A 138 5.35 -9.80 -0.21
CA ILE A 138 3.93 -9.65 -0.53
C ILE A 138 3.46 -10.99 -1.11
N SER A 139 2.56 -11.64 -0.37
CA SER A 139 1.89 -12.83 -0.84
C SER A 139 0.77 -12.41 -1.79
N SER A 140 1.05 -12.62 -3.07
CA SER A 140 0.15 -12.42 -4.21
C SER A 140 0.30 -13.62 -5.14
N SER A 141 -0.39 -13.65 -6.28
CA SER A 141 -0.19 -14.70 -7.31
C SER A 141 1.26 -14.86 -7.79
N ASP A 142 2.09 -13.83 -7.61
CA ASP A 142 3.46 -13.77 -8.13
C ASP A 142 4.55 -13.82 -7.04
N ASP A 143 4.17 -14.00 -5.76
CA ASP A 143 5.08 -14.09 -4.59
C ASP A 143 6.25 -13.08 -4.60
N TRP A 144 5.98 -11.82 -4.25
CA TRP A 144 6.97 -10.74 -4.35
C TRP A 144 7.92 -10.68 -3.16
N VAL A 145 9.22 -10.59 -3.42
CA VAL A 145 10.26 -10.47 -2.37
C VAL A 145 10.84 -9.07 -2.35
N LYS A 146 11.00 -8.48 -1.16
CA LYS A 146 11.69 -7.20 -1.00
C LYS A 146 13.19 -7.40 -0.96
N HIS A 147 13.92 -6.79 -1.88
CA HIS A 147 15.37 -6.66 -1.74
C HIS A 147 15.68 -5.39 -0.94
N GLN A 148 16.53 -5.52 0.08
CA GLN A 148 17.08 -4.35 0.77
C GLN A 148 17.94 -3.58 -0.24
N GLN A 149 17.62 -2.31 -0.45
CA GLN A 149 18.51 -1.36 -1.12
C GLN A 149 19.51 -0.81 -0.13
#